data_AF-A0A094IH99-F1
#
_entry.id   AF-A0A094IH99-F1
#
_cell.length_a   1.000
_cell.length_b   1.000
_cell.length_c   1.000
_cell.angle_alpha   90.00
_cell.angle_beta   90.00
_cell.angle_gamma   90.00
#
_symmetry.space_group_name_H-M   'P 1'
#
loop_
_entity.id
_entity.type
_entity.pdbx_description
1 polymer ?
#
loop_
_entity_poly.entity_id
_entity_poly.type
_entity_poly.pdbx_seq_one_letter_code
_entity_poly.pdbx_strand_id
1 'polypeptide(L)'
;MKRESTRFFTRFLLLSVLSVLNIAICLSIVTLGTFFSILAVILAVGNVFFLLYMVVKAIRIFIRHLLDKDRKKFEFLYIINILLSLAVTGLYLFFYFIIIMGIMIVLLPFLA
;
A
#
# COMPACT_ATOMS: atom_id res chain seq x y z
N MET A 1 -8.46 16.22 -15.53
CA MET A 1 -7.42 15.22 -15.86
C MET A 1 -6.01 15.56 -15.39
N LYS A 2 -5.24 16.52 -15.95
CA LYS A 2 -3.88 16.83 -15.43
C LYS A 2 -3.83 17.20 -13.93
N ARG A 3 -4.83 17.94 -13.45
CA ARG A 3 -5.05 18.26 -12.01
C ARG A 3 -5.49 17.06 -11.15
N GLU A 4 -6.09 16.04 -11.75
CA GLU A 4 -6.51 14.82 -11.03
C GLU A 4 -5.34 13.86 -10.84
N SER A 5 -4.48 13.73 -11.85
CA SER A 5 -3.24 12.94 -11.75
C SER A 5 -2.30 13.47 -10.66
N THR A 6 -2.10 14.79 -10.60
CA THR A 6 -1.27 15.44 -9.57
C THR A 6 -1.88 15.37 -8.17
N ARG A 7 -3.21 15.49 -8.03
CA ARG A 7 -3.92 15.26 -6.75
C ARG A 7 -3.86 13.81 -6.30
N PHE A 8 -3.96 12.86 -7.23
CA PHE A 8 -3.79 11.43 -6.93
C PHE A 8 -2.37 11.17 -6.43
N PHE A 9 -1.37 11.70 -7.13
CA PHE A 9 0.03 11.55 -6.74
C PHE A 9 0.34 12.15 -5.37
N THR A 10 -0.14 13.36 -5.06
CA THR A 10 0.05 13.95 -3.72
C THR A 10 -0.64 13.13 -2.63
N ARG A 11 -1.87 12.66 -2.85
CA ARG A 11 -2.56 11.78 -1.90
C ARG A 11 -1.83 10.45 -1.72
N PHE A 12 -1.32 9.88 -2.81
CA PHE A 12 -0.54 8.66 -2.80
C PHE A 12 0.75 8.80 -2.02
N LEU A 13 1.51 9.87 -2.27
CA LEU A 13 2.76 10.16 -1.58
C LEU A 13 2.51 10.38 -0.07
N LEU A 14 1.46 11.13 0.27
CA LEU A 14 1.06 11.35 1.67
C LEU A 14 0.66 10.04 2.35
N LEU A 15 -0.12 9.18 1.70
CA LEU A 15 -0.47 7.84 2.20
C LEU A 15 0.75 6.92 2.33
N SER A 16 1.71 6.99 1.41
CA SER A 16 2.95 6.22 1.50
C SER A 16 3.79 6.66 2.69
N VAL A 17 3.91 7.97 2.93
CA VAL A 17 4.60 8.51 4.12
C VAL A 17 3.86 8.10 5.40
N LEU A 18 2.52 8.20 5.40
CA LEU A 18 1.69 7.75 6.52
C LEU A 18 1.89 6.26 6.78
N SER A 19 2.02 5.45 5.72
CA SER A 19 2.23 4.01 5.81
C SER A 19 3.57 3.67 6.44
N VAL A 20 4.64 4.41 6.11
CA VAL A 20 5.96 4.24 6.73
C VAL A 20 5.91 4.64 8.21
N LEU A 21 5.27 5.77 8.52
CA LEU A 21 5.01 6.19 9.91
C LEU A 21 4.24 5.13 10.69
N ASN A 22 3.23 4.52 10.07
CA ASN A 22 2.41 3.50 10.69
C ASN A 22 3.22 2.23 11.05
N ILE A 23 4.21 1.86 10.24
CA ILE A 23 5.15 0.78 10.58
C ILE A 23 5.99 1.15 11.81
N ALA A 24 6.54 2.37 11.86
CA ALA A 24 7.32 2.83 13.01
C ALA A 24 6.51 2.87 14.31
N ILE A 25 5.25 3.31 14.22
CA ILE A 25 4.30 3.28 15.33
C ILE A 25 4.01 1.83 15.75
N CYS A 26 3.72 0.93 14.81
CA CYS A 26 3.50 -0.48 15.12
C CYS A 26 4.70 -1.12 15.84
N LEU A 27 5.93 -0.86 15.38
CA LEU A 27 7.15 -1.34 16.04
C LEU A 27 7.28 -0.82 17.48
N SER A 28 6.91 0.44 17.70
CA SER A 28 6.98 1.08 19.02
C SER A 28 5.88 0.58 19.97
N ILE A 29 4.75 0.16 19.42
CA ILE A 29 3.57 -0.30 20.17
C ILE A 29 3.69 -1.79 20.54
N VAL A 30 4.32 -2.61 19.70
CA VAL A 30 4.53 -4.04 19.98
C VAL A 30 5.31 -4.28 21.28
N THR A 31 6.20 -3.37 21.66
CA THR A 31 6.97 -3.46 22.92
C THR A 31 6.14 -3.15 24.17
N LEU A 32 4.94 -2.58 24.03
CA LEU A 32 4.07 -2.17 25.14
C LEU A 32 3.11 -3.27 25.62
N GLY A 33 3.11 -4.46 24.99
CA GLY A 33 2.36 -5.63 25.43
C GLY A 33 1.42 -6.25 24.38
N THR A 34 0.73 -7.32 24.77
CA THR A 34 -0.07 -8.17 23.87
C THR A 34 -1.31 -7.47 23.32
N PHE A 35 -2.03 -6.69 24.14
CA PHE A 35 -3.20 -5.92 23.68
C PHE A 35 -2.82 -4.88 22.60
N PHE A 36 -1.71 -4.19 22.82
CA PHE A 36 -1.15 -3.22 21.90
C PHE A 36 -0.63 -3.86 20.60
N SER A 37 -0.14 -5.09 20.69
CA SER A 37 0.25 -5.88 19.51
C SER A 37 -0.95 -6.21 18.60
N ILE A 38 -2.12 -6.51 19.18
CA ILE A 38 -3.36 -6.73 18.39
C ILE A 38 -3.77 -5.45 17.65
N LEU A 39 -3.71 -4.30 18.33
CA LEU A 39 -3.95 -2.99 17.71
C LEU A 39 -2.99 -2.71 16.56
N ALA A 40 -1.70 -3.02 16.73
CA ALA A 40 -0.70 -2.88 15.68
C ALA A 40 -1.04 -3.75 14.45
N VAL A 41 -1.48 -4.99 14.65
CA VAL A 41 -1.92 -5.88 13.56
C VAL A 41 -3.15 -5.30 12.85
N ILE A 42 -4.13 -4.77 13.58
CA ILE A 42 -5.33 -4.15 12.98
C ILE A 42 -4.93 -2.92 12.13
N LEU A 43 -4.05 -2.06 12.64
CA LEU A 43 -3.54 -0.90 11.88
C LEU A 43 -2.79 -1.33 10.63
N ALA A 44 -1.95 -2.36 10.74
CA ALA A 44 -1.21 -2.93 9.62
C ALA A 44 -2.14 -3.47 8.51
N VAL A 45 -3.14 -4.28 8.88
CA VAL A 45 -4.12 -4.83 7.93
C VAL A 45 -4.95 -3.73 7.28
N GLY A 46 -5.41 -2.75 8.07
CA GLY A 46 -6.13 -1.60 7.55
C GLY A 46 -5.30 -0.84 6.51
N ASN A 47 -4.00 -0.68 6.78
CA ASN A 47 -3.08 -0.01 5.86
C ASN A 47 -2.92 -0.77 4.52
N VAL A 48 -2.85 -2.10 4.57
CA VAL A 48 -2.81 -2.95 3.35
C VAL A 48 -4.07 -2.74 2.50
N PHE A 49 -5.25 -2.72 3.12
CA PHE A 49 -6.50 -2.47 2.40
C PHE A 49 -6.53 -1.09 1.73
N PHE A 50 -6.03 -0.06 2.41
CA PHE A 50 -5.93 1.28 1.84
C PHE A 50 -4.98 1.36 0.65
N LEU A 51 -3.82 0.68 0.72
CA LEU A 51 -2.86 0.59 -0.38
C LEU A 51 -3.46 -0.13 -1.59
N LEU A 52 -4.12 -1.27 -1.38
CA LEU A 52 -4.82 -2.01 -2.43
C LEU A 52 -5.91 -1.18 -3.09
N TYR A 53 -6.71 -0.47 -2.30
CA TYR A 53 -7.73 0.44 -2.84
C TYR A 53 -7.14 1.53 -3.74
N MET A 54 -5.98 2.08 -3.37
CA MET A 54 -5.27 3.07 -4.19
C MET A 54 -4.78 2.49 -5.51
N VAL A 55 -4.29 1.25 -5.54
CA VAL A 55 -3.91 0.56 -6.80
C VAL A 55 -5.12 0.41 -7.71
N VAL A 56 -6.25 -0.08 -7.19
CA VAL A 56 -7.49 -0.22 -7.97
C VAL A 56 -7.93 1.12 -8.55
N LYS A 57 -7.80 2.19 -7.76
CA LYS A 57 -8.12 3.55 -8.21
C LYS A 57 -7.15 4.05 -9.28
N ALA A 58 -5.85 3.78 -9.16
CA ALA A 58 -4.85 4.11 -10.18
C ALA A 58 -5.14 3.41 -11.50
N ILE A 59 -5.45 2.11 -11.45
CA ILE A 59 -5.85 1.31 -12.62
C ILE A 59 -7.11 1.89 -13.26
N ARG A 60 -8.13 2.24 -12.46
CA ARG A 60 -9.37 2.84 -12.99
C ARG A 60 -9.11 4.17 -13.70
N ILE A 61 -8.26 5.04 -13.15
CA ILE A 61 -7.89 6.32 -13.76
C ILE A 61 -7.20 6.09 -15.11
N PHE A 62 -6.32 5.09 -15.18
CA PHE A 62 -5.61 4.74 -16.41
C PHE A 62 -6.50 4.10 -17.47
N ILE A 63 -7.37 3.15 -17.10
CA ILE A 63 -8.36 2.58 -18.02
C ILE A 63 -9.24 3.69 -18.60
N ARG A 64 -9.68 4.64 -17.76
CA ARG A 64 -10.45 5.80 -18.21
C ARG A 64 -9.66 6.69 -19.19
N HIS A 65 -8.36 6.83 -18.99
CA HIS A 65 -7.49 7.55 -19.92
C HIS A 65 -7.31 6.79 -21.25
N LEU A 66 -7.21 5.46 -21.21
CA LEU A 66 -7.09 4.59 -22.39
C LEU A 66 -8.37 4.57 -23.25
N LEU A 67 -9.55 4.62 -22.61
CA LEU A 67 -10.83 4.70 -23.32
C LEU A 67 -11.12 6.07 -23.96
N ASP A 68 -10.39 7.12 -23.57
CA ASP A 68 -10.58 8.49 -24.05
C ASP A 68 -9.87 8.65 -25.42
N LYS A 69 -10.57 8.30 -26.51
CA LYS A 69 -10.06 8.21 -27.90
C LYS A 69 -9.44 9.51 -28.46
N ASP A 70 -9.68 10.66 -27.84
CA ASP A 70 -9.29 11.99 -28.35
C ASP A 70 -7.90 12.49 -27.90
N ARG A 71 -7.16 11.76 -27.06
CA ARG A 71 -5.89 12.25 -26.50
C ARG A 71 -4.66 11.62 -27.16
N LYS A 72 -4.07 12.32 -28.13
CA LYS A 72 -2.77 11.99 -28.77
C LYS A 72 -1.53 12.20 -27.87
N LYS A 73 -1.67 12.72 -26.65
CA LYS A 73 -0.55 12.86 -25.70
C LYS A 73 -0.66 11.77 -24.64
N PHE A 74 0.10 10.69 -24.83
CA PHE A 74 0.43 9.75 -23.76
C PHE A 74 1.06 10.54 -22.60
N GLU A 75 0.26 10.87 -21.59
CA GLU A 75 0.78 11.56 -20.41
C GLU A 75 1.53 10.53 -19.55
N PHE A 76 2.86 10.46 -19.74
CA PHE A 76 3.81 9.60 -19.01
C PHE A 76 3.54 9.52 -17.50
N LEU A 77 3.02 10.60 -16.91
CA LEU A 77 2.58 10.70 -15.51
C LEU A 77 1.60 9.60 -15.08
N TYR A 78 0.67 9.14 -15.94
CA TYR A 78 -0.27 8.07 -15.55
C TYR A 78 0.40 6.70 -15.46
N ILE A 79 1.31 6.41 -16.39
CA ILE A 79 2.07 5.16 -16.40
C ILE A 79 2.96 5.12 -15.15
N ILE A 80 3.65 6.22 -14.86
CA ILE A 80 4.47 6.37 -13.65
C ILE A 80 3.61 6.18 -12.39
N ASN A 81 2.42 6.79 -12.31
CA ASN A 81 1.54 6.65 -11.14
C ASN A 81 1.10 5.21 -10.90
N ILE A 82 0.73 4.45 -11.95
CA ILE A 82 0.39 3.04 -11.79
C ILE A 82 1.62 2.27 -11.34
N LEU A 83 2.72 2.39 -12.09
CA LEU A 83 3.94 1.62 -11.86
C LEU A 83 4.43 1.83 -10.42
N LEU A 84 4.42 3.08 -9.96
CA LEU A 84 4.82 3.46 -8.61
C LEU A 84 3.82 2.94 -7.56
N SER A 85 2.51 3.03 -7.80
CA SER A 85 1.51 2.48 -6.86
C SER A 85 1.61 0.95 -6.74
N LEU A 86 1.93 0.27 -7.84
CA LEU A 86 2.02 -1.18 -7.94
C LEU A 86 3.33 -1.65 -7.30
N ALA A 87 4.44 -0.93 -7.53
CA ALA A 87 5.72 -1.18 -6.88
C ALA A 87 5.65 -1.00 -5.36
N VAL A 88 5.10 0.12 -4.88
CA VAL A 88 4.95 0.38 -3.44
C VAL A 88 4.03 -0.66 -2.79
N THR A 89 2.85 -0.90 -3.35
CA THR A 89 1.91 -1.88 -2.78
C THR A 89 2.50 -3.29 -2.82
N GLY A 90 3.20 -3.65 -3.89
CA GLY A 90 3.90 -4.92 -4.00
C GLY A 90 4.98 -5.08 -2.93
N LEU A 91 5.78 -4.04 -2.68
CA LEU A 91 6.82 -4.03 -1.64
C LEU A 91 6.20 -4.18 -0.24
N TYR A 92 5.10 -3.49 0.04
CA TYR A 92 4.36 -3.64 1.30
C TYR A 92 3.78 -5.04 1.47
N LEU A 93 3.14 -5.60 0.43
CA LEU A 93 2.62 -6.97 0.47
C LEU A 93 3.75 -7.99 0.70
N PHE A 94 4.89 -7.82 0.04
CA PHE A 94 6.06 -8.68 0.24
C PHE A 94 6.60 -8.58 1.67
N PHE A 95 6.66 -7.37 2.23
CA PHE A 95 7.06 -7.17 3.62
C PHE A 95 6.12 -7.90 4.60
N TYR A 96 4.80 -7.77 4.42
CA TYR A 96 3.83 -8.51 5.25
C TYR A 96 3.90 -10.02 5.06
N PHE A 97 4.17 -10.49 3.83
CA PHE A 97 4.36 -11.91 3.56
C PHE A 97 5.55 -12.49 4.33
N ILE A 98 6.67 -11.77 4.40
CA ILE A 98 7.84 -12.15 5.21
C ILE A 98 7.47 -12.24 6.69
N ILE A 99 6.72 -11.26 7.22
CA ILE A 99 6.27 -11.28 8.62
C ILE A 99 5.43 -12.52 8.91
N ILE A 100 4.45 -12.82 8.05
CA ILE A 100 3.58 -13.99 8.22
C ILE A 100 4.40 -15.28 8.16
N MET A 101 5.30 -15.43 7.18
CA MET A 101 6.18 -16.59 7.11
C MET A 101 7.06 -16.73 8.36
N GLY A 102 7.62 -15.63 8.87
CA GLY A 102 8.40 -15.64 10.11
C GLY A 102 7.57 -16.12 11.31
N ILE A 103 6.33 -15.64 11.44
CA ILE A 103 5.41 -16.09 12.50
C ILE A 103 5.08 -17.58 12.36
N MET A 104 4.80 -18.05 11.13
CA MET A 104 4.48 -19.47 10.90
C MET A 104 5.65 -20.39 11.23
N ILE A 105 6.89 -20.02 10.89
CA ILE A 105 8.10 -20.78 11.23
C ILE A 105 8.26 -20.89 12.75
N VAL A 106 8.02 -19.80 13.48
CA VAL A 106 8.12 -19.78 14.95
C VAL A 106 7.00 -20.60 15.61
N LEU A 107 5.80 -20.62 15.04
CA LEU A 107 4.64 -21.36 15.58
C LEU A 107 4.64 -22.85 15.20
N LEU A 108 5.35 -23.25 14.13
CA LEU A 108 5.41 -24.63 13.65
C LEU A 108 5.74 -25.69 14.72
N PRO A 109 6.75 -25.50 15.60
CA PRO A 109 7.06 -26.46 16.66
C PRO A 109 5.99 -26.55 17.77
N PHE A 110 5.02 -25.63 17.81
CA PHE A 110 3.90 -25.66 18.76
C PHE A 110 2.62 -26.24 18.15
N LEU A 111 2.62 -26.48 16.83
CA LEU A 111 1.49 -27.03 16.07
C LEU A 111 1.70 -28.50 15.66
N ALA A 112 2.92 -29.03 15.81
CA ALA A 112 3.29 -30.43 15.58
C ALA A 112 3.27 -31.22 16.90
#